data_AF-A0A1D3L4E5-F1
#
_entry.id   AF-A0A1D3L4E5-F1
#
_cell.length_a   1.000
_cell.length_b   1.000
_cell.length_c   1.000
_cell.angle_alpha   90.00
_cell.angle_beta   90.00
_cell.angle_gamma   90.00
#
_symmetry.space_group_name_H-M   'P 1'
#
loop_
_entity.id
_entity.type
_entity.pdbx_description
1 polymer ?
#
loop_
_entity_poly.entity_id
_entity_poly.type
_entity_poly.pdbx_seq_one_letter_code
_entity_poly.pdbx_strand_id
1 'polypeptide(L)' 'MTVKAWKLEKSAKCYNCGDATIHDITVDEYTMEIRCRDCGFARYYTFHMVNLPKK' A
#
# COMPACT_ATOMS: atom_id res chain seq x y z
N MET A 1 1.08 -18.12 -10.13
CA MET A 1 0.31 -17.05 -10.79
C MET A 1 0.90 -15.74 -10.31
N THR A 2 1.57 -14.98 -11.18
CA THR A 2 2.22 -13.74 -10.76
C THR A 2 1.16 -12.65 -10.73
N VAL A 3 0.63 -12.33 -9.55
CA VAL A 3 -0.31 -11.22 -9.38
C VAL A 3 0.43 -9.95 -9.79
N LYS A 4 -0.14 -9.19 -10.72
CA LYS A 4 0.50 -8.00 -11.29
C LYS A 4 0.36 -6.85 -10.28
N ALA A 5 1.35 -6.70 -9.40
CA ALA A 5 1.37 -5.64 -8.41
C ALA A 5 1.97 -4.34 -8.98
N TRP A 6 1.35 -3.21 -8.67
CA TRP A 6 1.94 -1.89 -8.83
C TRP A 6 2.89 -1.61 -7.67
N LYS A 7 4.02 -0.98 -7.99
CA LYS A 7 4.98 -0.47 -7.02
C LYS A 7 5.01 1.05 -7.13
N LEU A 8 4.78 1.72 -6.01
CA LEU A 8 4.67 3.17 -5.89
C LEU A 8 5.54 3.64 -4.73
N GLU A 9 5.96 4.91 -4.79
CA GLU A 9 6.70 5.56 -3.71
C GLU A 9 6.00 6.86 -3.31
N LYS A 10 5.91 7.13 -2.00
CA LYS A 10 5.31 8.37 -1.50
C LYS A 10 6.06 8.92 -0.29
N SER A 11 6.45 10.19 -0.36
CA SER A 11 6.90 10.94 0.82
C SER A 11 5.71 11.32 1.70
N ALA A 12 5.72 10.91 2.96
CA ALA A 12 4.70 11.23 3.97
C ALA A 12 5.29 11.09 5.38
N LYS A 13 4.62 11.71 6.37
CA LYS A 13 4.96 11.53 7.78
C LYS A 13 4.62 10.10 8.21
N CYS A 14 5.61 9.36 8.72
CA CYS A 14 5.39 8.03 9.25
C CYS A 14 4.56 8.11 10.53
N TYR A 15 3.55 7.24 10.66
CA TYR A 15 2.74 7.17 11.88
C TYR A 15 3.53 6.66 13.09
N ASN A 16 4.52 5.79 12.86
CA ASN A 16 5.30 5.15 13.92
C ASN A 16 6.51 5.99 14.35
N CYS A 17 7.45 6.30 13.44
CA CYS A 17 8.63 7.10 13.81
C CYS A 17 8.39 8.62 13.80
N GLY A 18 7.33 9.10 13.14
CA GLY A 18 7.04 10.53 13.04
C GLY A 18 7.85 11.26 11.97
N ASP A 19 8.82 10.62 11.32
CA ASP A 19 9.65 11.25 10.30
C ASP A 19 8.93 11.39 8.96
N ALA A 20 9.21 12.49 8.26
CA ALA A 20 8.79 12.65 6.86
C ALA A 20 9.74 11.83 5.98
N THR A 21 9.29 10.67 5.52
CA THR A 21 10.12 9.71 4.80
C THR A 21 9.37 9.06 3.63
N ILE A 22 10.13 8.42 2.74
CA ILE A 22 9.58 7.65 1.63
C ILE A 22 8.95 6.37 2.18
N HIS A 23 7.72 6.12 1.75
CA HIS A 23 7.02 4.87 1.95
C HIS A 23 6.97 4.11 0.63
N ASP A 24 7.36 2.85 0.69
CA ASP A 24 7.21 1.87 -0.38
C ASP A 24 5.77 1.35 -0.33
N ILE A 25 5.05 1.48 -1.45
CA ILE A 25 3.65 1.08 -1.55
C ILE A 25 3.53 0.00 -2.63
N THR A 26 3.02 -1.16 -2.25
CA THR A 26 2.68 -2.24 -3.18
C THR A 26 1.17 -2.39 -3.22
N VAL A 27 0.57 -2.37 -4.41
CA VAL A 27 -0.88 -2.52 -4.60
C VAL A 27 -1.12 -3.62 -5.61
N ASP A 28 -1.96 -4.59 -5.25
CA ASP A 28 -2.52 -5.56 -6.19
C ASP A 28 -4.05 -5.51 -6.20
N GLU A 29 -4.68 -6.47 -6.88
CA GLU A 29 -6.13 -6.51 -7.06
C GLU A 29 -6.92 -6.82 -5.77
N TYR A 30 -6.25 -7.27 -4.70
CA TYR A 30 -6.88 -7.65 -3.44
C TYR A 30 -6.30 -6.94 -2.22
N THR A 31 -5.05 -6.48 -2.29
CA THR A 31 -4.30 -6.00 -1.13
C THR A 31 -3.46 -4.78 -1.45
N MET A 32 -3.14 -4.03 -0.40
CA MET A 32 -2.13 -2.99 -0.43
C MET A 32 -1.26 -3.06 0.81
N GLU A 33 0.04 -2.99 0.60
CA GLU A 33 1.06 -2.84 1.63
C GLU A 33 1.68 -1.45 1.53
N ILE A 34 1.77 -0.75 2.65
CA ILE A 34 2.50 0.52 2.77
C ILE A 34 3.58 0.33 3.82
N ARG A 35 4.86 0.41 3.43
CA ARG A 35 6.00 0.22 4.33
C ARG A 35 6.85 1.48 4.41
N CYS A 36 7.11 1.94 5.63
CA CYS A 36 8.08 3.00 5.90
C CYS A 36 9.50 2.50 5.64
N ARG A 37 10.27 3.21 4.83
CA ARG A 37 11.66 2.82 4.50
C ARG A 37 12.64 3.01 5.67
N ASP A 38 12.27 3.87 6.62
CA ASP A 38 13.14 4.24 7.74
C ASP A 38 12.99 3.27 8.93
N CYS A 39 11.81 3.22 9.55
CA CYS A 39 11.56 2.35 10.71
C CYS A 39 10.96 0.97 10.36
N GLY A 40 10.66 0.71 9.08
CA GLY A 40 10.07 -0.56 8.63
C GLY A 40 8.60 -0.76 8.97
N PHE A 41 7.94 0.18 9.65
CA PHE A 41 6.51 0.10 9.97
C PHE A 41 5.68 -0.12 8.71
N ALA A 42 4.84 -1.17 8.73
CA ALA A 42 4.02 -1.57 7.59
C ALA A 42 2.53 -1.56 7.94
N ARG A 43 1.71 -1.13 6.98
CA ARG A 43 0.25 -1.26 7.02
C ARG A 43 -0.21 -2.16 5.89
N TYR A 44 -1.11 -3.07 6.21
CA TYR A 44 -1.73 -3.97 5.26
C TYR A 44 -3.21 -3.66 5.17
N TYR A 45 -3.69 -3.48 3.95
CA TYR A 45 -5.09 -3.28 3.63
C TYR A 45 -5.54 -4.42 2.73
N THR A 46 -6.75 -4.92 2.98
CA THR A 46 -7.43 -5.86 2.10
C THR A 46 -8.66 -5.18 1.54
N PHE A 47 -8.93 -5.42 0.27
CA PHE A 47 -10.06 -4.86 -0.44
C PHE A 47 -10.91 -6.00 -1.00
N HIS A 48 -12.22 -5.78 -1.04
CA HIS A 48 -13.13 -6.65 -1.76
C HIS A 48 -13.65 -5.90 -2.98
N MET A 49 -13.30 -6.36 -4.18
CA MET A 49 -13.89 -5.83 -5.40
C MET A 49 -15.37 -6.18 -5.43
N VAL A 50 -16.22 -5.16 -5.48
CA VAL A 50 -17.66 -5.32 -5.69
C VAL A 50 -17.94 -5.07 -7.17
N ASN A 51 -18.27 -6.12 -7.91
CA ASN A 51 -18.79 -5.98 -9.27
C ASN A 51 -20.22 -5.43 -9.19
N LEU A 52 -20.37 -4.14 -9.46
CA LEU A 52 -21.70 -3.57 -9.65
C LEU A 52 -22.24 -4.02 -11.02
N PRO A 53 -23.51 -4.44 -11.11
CA PRO A 53 -24.11 -4.79 -12.40
C PRO A 53 -24.04 -3.58 -13.33
N LYS A 54 -23.64 -3.81 -14.58
CA LYS A 54 -23.72 -2.76 -15.63
C LYS A 54 -25.19 -2.37 -15.80
N LYS A 55 -25.48 -1.06 -15.72
CA LYS A 55 -26.79 -0.50 -16.03
C LYS A 55 -27.10 -0.63 -17.53
#